data_AF-A0AAE1X4X7-F1
#
_entry.id   AF-A0AAE1X4X7-F1
#
_cell.length_a   1.000
_cell.length_b   1.000
_cell.length_c   1.000
_cell.angle_alpha   90.00
_cell.angle_beta   90.00
_cell.angle_gamma   90.00
#
_symmetry.space_group_name_H-M   'P 1'
#
loop_
_entity.id
_entity.type
_entity.pdbx_description
1 polymer ?
#
loop_
_entity_poly.entity_id
_entity_poly.type
_entity_poly.pdbx_seq_one_letter_code
_entity_poly.pdbx_strand_id
1 'polypeptide(L)'
;MNVSLEFIWRTFQQNTPSDRKTLQKVSLFVDDMDWAAYTANDQIHVSASGNGQAPGGLIEGIADFVRLKAGYAPIHWVRPGQGRLCGMHLC
;
A
#
# COMPACT_ATOMS: atom_id res chain seq x y z
N MET A 1 -3.11 -23.29 -5.76
CA MET A 1 -2.94 -21.82 -5.68
C MET A 1 -2.04 -21.53 -4.49
N ASN A 2 -0.94 -20.82 -4.72
CA ASN A 2 0.04 -20.40 -3.72
C ASN A 2 -0.62 -19.59 -2.60
N VAL A 3 -0.25 -19.86 -1.34
CA VAL A 3 -0.85 -19.25 -0.13
C VAL A 3 -0.89 -17.71 -0.17
N SER A 4 0.06 -17.07 -0.83
CA SER A 4 0.12 -15.62 -1.01
C SER A 4 -0.98 -15.07 -1.92
N LEU A 5 -1.45 -15.86 -2.89
CA LEU A 5 -2.56 -15.51 -3.77
C LEU A 5 -3.89 -15.58 -3.00
N GLU A 6 -4.06 -16.61 -2.18
CA GLU A 6 -5.23 -16.81 -1.30
C GLU A 6 -5.42 -15.65 -0.31
N PHE A 7 -4.33 -15.20 0.33
CA PHE A 7 -4.36 -14.04 1.22
C PHE A 7 -4.90 -12.79 0.52
N ILE A 8 -4.40 -12.49 -0.68
CA ILE A 8 -4.83 -11.31 -1.45
C ILE A 8 -6.33 -11.40 -1.77
N TRP A 9 -6.82 -12.55 -2.23
CA TRP A 9 -8.24 -12.73 -2.53
C TRP A 9 -9.14 -12.55 -1.30
N ARG A 10 -8.74 -13.09 -0.14
CA ARG A 10 -9.49 -12.93 1.11
C ARG A 10 -9.55 -11.49 1.59
N THR A 11 -8.46 -10.74 1.45
CA THR A 11 -8.39 -9.35 1.90
C THR A 11 -9.25 -8.43 1.03
N PHE A 12 -9.14 -8.54 -0.30
CA PHE A 12 -9.82 -7.61 -1.21
C PHE A 12 -11.24 -8.03 -1.59
N GLN A 13 -11.63 -9.29 -1.31
CA GLN A 13 -12.98 -9.83 -1.55
C GLN A 13 -13.48 -9.66 -3.01
N GLN A 14 -12.58 -9.58 -3.98
CA GLN A 14 -12.88 -9.47 -5.41
C GLN A 14 -13.23 -10.84 -6.04
N ASN A 15 -14.23 -11.51 -5.47
CA ASN A 15 -14.51 -12.92 -5.69
C ASN A 15 -15.02 -13.25 -7.10
N THR A 16 -15.50 -12.25 -7.85
CA THR A 16 -16.02 -12.39 -9.20
C THR A 16 -15.21 -11.55 -10.20
N PRO A 17 -15.25 -11.89 -11.51
CA PRO A 17 -14.69 -11.02 -12.55
C PRO A 17 -15.28 -9.61 -12.54
N SER A 18 -16.54 -9.46 -12.11
CA SER A 18 -17.26 -8.19 -12.03
C SER A 18 -16.77 -7.28 -10.89
N ASP A 19 -16.14 -7.83 -9.86
CA ASP A 19 -15.55 -7.05 -8.75
C ASP A 19 -14.25 -6.34 -9.15
N ARG A 20 -13.76 -6.62 -10.36
CA ARG A 20 -12.48 -6.13 -10.87
C ARG A 20 -12.76 -5.14 -11.99
N LYS A 21 -12.16 -3.95 -11.90
CA LYS A 21 -12.16 -3.02 -13.04
C LYS A 21 -11.12 -3.48 -14.07
N THR A 22 -11.53 -3.60 -15.33
CA THR A 22 -10.65 -3.95 -16.45
C THR A 22 -9.85 -2.74 -16.89
N LEU A 23 -8.86 -2.36 -16.08
CA LEU A 23 -7.98 -1.23 -16.34
C LEU A 23 -6.57 -1.74 -16.65
N GLN A 24 -5.99 -1.27 -17.76
CA GLN A 24 -4.63 -1.63 -18.14
C GLN A 24 -3.57 -0.81 -17.35
N LYS A 25 -3.98 0.30 -16.74
CA LYS A 25 -3.11 1.19 -15.98
C LYS A 25 -3.93 1.92 -14.90
N VAL A 26 -3.38 2.01 -13.70
CA VAL A 26 -3.85 2.86 -12.61
C VAL A 26 -2.71 3.80 -12.24
N SER A 27 -2.99 5.07 -11.99
CA SER A 27 -1.98 6.05 -11.54
C SER A 27 -2.21 6.40 -10.08
N LEU A 28 -1.13 6.47 -9.30
CA LEU A 28 -1.16 6.87 -7.89
C LEU A 28 -0.48 8.23 -7.74
N PHE A 29 -1.16 9.17 -7.08
CA PHE A 29 -0.67 10.52 -6.78
C PHE A 29 -0.64 10.73 -5.26
N VAL A 30 0.42 11.38 -4.80
CA VAL A 30 0.62 11.77 -3.40
C VAL A 30 0.73 13.29 -3.37
N ASP A 31 -0.35 13.94 -2.94
CA ASP A 31 -0.51 15.39 -2.99
C ASP A 31 -0.94 15.93 -1.61
N ASP A 32 -0.95 17.24 -1.41
CA ASP A 32 -1.47 17.86 -0.17
C ASP A 32 -2.93 18.26 -0.37
N MET A 33 -3.85 17.56 0.30
CA MET A 33 -5.30 17.71 0.15
C MET A 33 -6.00 17.62 1.50
N ASP A 34 -7.18 18.24 1.57
CA ASP A 34 -8.02 18.31 2.78
C ASP A 34 -8.66 16.95 3.18
N TRP A 35 -8.72 15.98 2.25
CA TRP A 35 -9.27 14.65 2.49
C TRP A 35 -8.17 13.59 2.53
N ALA A 36 -8.42 12.48 3.22
CA ALA A 36 -7.42 11.41 3.36
C ALA A 36 -7.06 10.73 2.02
N ALA A 37 -8.07 10.37 1.22
CA ALA A 37 -7.88 9.80 -0.11
C ALA A 37 -9.18 9.82 -0.92
N TYR A 38 -9.06 9.76 -2.25
CA TYR A 38 -10.18 9.46 -3.14
C TYR A 38 -9.73 8.71 -4.39
N THR A 39 -10.69 8.12 -5.09
CA THR A 39 -10.46 7.44 -6.38
C THR A 39 -11.37 8.01 -7.45
N ALA A 40 -10.81 8.48 -8.55
CA ALA A 40 -11.56 8.98 -9.70
C ALA A 40 -10.74 8.80 -10.98
N ASN A 41 -11.40 8.52 -12.12
CA ASN A 41 -10.77 8.46 -13.44
C ASN A 41 -9.51 7.59 -13.49
N ASP A 42 -9.53 6.40 -12.89
CA ASP A 42 -8.41 5.45 -12.81
C ASP A 42 -7.17 5.99 -12.08
N GLN A 43 -7.38 7.02 -11.26
CA GLN A 43 -6.38 7.60 -10.39
C GLN A 43 -6.74 7.36 -8.93
N ILE A 44 -5.72 7.12 -8.15
CA ILE A 44 -5.78 7.09 -6.69
C ILE A 44 -5.04 8.34 -6.22
N HIS A 45 -5.74 9.19 -5.49
CA HIS A 45 -5.18 10.39 -4.86
C HIS A 45 -5.13 10.16 -3.36
N VAL A 46 -3.96 10.28 -2.76
CA VAL A 46 -3.75 10.11 -1.32
C VAL A 46 -3.09 11.38 -0.78
N SER A 47 -3.65 11.91 0.31
CA SER A 47 -3.07 13.08 0.97
C SER A 47 -1.79 12.69 1.72
N ALA A 48 -0.72 13.47 1.53
CA ALA A 48 0.55 13.25 2.22
C ALA A 48 0.41 13.38 3.75
N SER A 49 -0.50 14.24 4.21
CA SER A 49 -0.73 14.56 5.62
C SER A 49 -2.06 14.02 6.16
N GLY A 50 -2.99 13.65 5.28
CA GLY A 50 -4.36 13.30 5.65
C GLY A 50 -5.04 14.41 6.46
N ASN A 51 -4.79 15.68 6.13
CA ASN A 51 -5.23 16.84 6.91
C ASN A 51 -4.73 16.81 8.37
N GLY A 52 -3.47 16.41 8.56
CA GLY A 52 -2.83 16.25 9.87
C GLY A 52 -3.33 15.05 10.69
N GLN A 53 -4.22 14.22 10.15
CA GLN A 53 -4.78 13.05 10.83
C GLN A 53 -4.10 11.74 10.43
N ALA A 54 -3.31 11.75 9.35
CA ALA A 54 -2.60 10.56 8.95
C ALA A 54 -1.54 10.19 10.01
N PRO A 55 -1.48 8.92 10.46
CA PRO A 55 -0.39 8.46 11.30
C PRO A 55 0.95 8.72 10.63
N GLY A 56 1.93 9.20 11.39
CA GLY A 56 3.32 9.29 10.93
C GLY A 56 3.77 7.93 10.38
N GLY A 57 4.34 7.92 9.18
CA GLY A 57 4.79 6.72 8.50
C GLY A 57 3.74 6.00 7.63
N LEU A 58 2.50 6.51 7.50
CA LEU A 58 1.49 5.89 6.60
C LEU A 58 1.97 5.83 5.15
N ILE A 59 2.43 6.96 4.61
CA ILE A 59 2.93 7.06 3.23
C ILE A 59 4.21 6.23 3.05
N GLU A 60 5.09 6.22 4.06
CA GLU A 60 6.29 5.38 4.09
C GLU A 60 5.92 3.89 4.04
N GLY A 61 4.93 3.46 4.82
CA GLY A 61 4.44 2.09 4.84
C GLY A 61 3.81 1.65 3.51
N ILE A 62 3.07 2.53 2.83
CA ILE A 62 2.55 2.25 1.48
C ILE A 62 3.72 2.10 0.49
N ALA A 63 4.69 3.01 0.54
CA ALA A 63 5.87 2.95 -0.32
C ALA A 63 6.66 1.65 -0.11
N ASP A 64 6.83 1.24 1.15
CA ASP A 64 7.58 0.04 1.49
C ASP A 64 6.83 -1.24 1.11
N PHE A 65 5.50 -1.27 1.26
CA PHE A 65 4.67 -2.35 0.74
C PHE A 65 4.82 -2.49 -0.78
N VAL A 66 4.78 -1.39 -1.53
CA VAL A 66 4.95 -1.42 -3.00
C VAL A 66 6.35 -1.91 -3.38
N ARG A 67 7.41 -1.42 -2.72
CA ARG A 67 8.79 -1.91 -2.92
C ARG A 67 8.89 -3.42 -2.67
N LEU A 68 8.33 -3.90 -1.57
CA LEU A 68 8.34 -5.32 -1.22
C LEU A 68 7.62 -6.16 -2.28
N LYS A 69 6.43 -5.74 -2.70
CA LYS A 69 5.62 -6.47 -3.70
C LYS A 69 6.24 -6.45 -5.10
N ALA A 70 6.97 -5.40 -5.45
CA ALA A 70 7.69 -5.27 -6.71
C ALA A 70 9.05 -5.98 -6.71
N GLY A 71 9.48 -6.57 -5.57
CA GLY A 71 10.76 -7.26 -5.45
C GLY A 71 11.98 -6.34 -5.26
N TYR A 72 11.75 -5.07 -4.91
CA TYR A 72 12.79 -4.06 -4.62
C TYR A 72 13.05 -3.88 -3.12
N ALA A 73 12.83 -4.92 -2.32
CA ALA A 73 13.15 -4.87 -0.90
C ALA A 73 14.67 -4.69 -0.71
N PRO A 74 15.13 -3.67 0.04
CA PRO A 74 16.52 -3.52 0.43
C PRO A 74 17.06 -4.78 1.11
N ILE A 75 18.34 -5.10 0.85
CA ILE A 75 18.98 -6.33 1.36
C ILE A 75 19.02 -6.40 2.90
N HIS A 76 18.90 -5.27 3.59
CA HIS A 76 18.91 -5.19 5.05
C HIS A 76 17.52 -5.27 5.68
N TRP A 77 16.43 -5.31 4.91
CA TRP A 77 15.09 -5.45 5.49
C TRP A 77 14.89 -6.83 6.11
N VAL A 78 14.55 -6.83 7.39
CA VAL A 78 14.17 -8.00 8.16
C VAL A 78 12.77 -8.48 7.80
N ARG A 79 12.58 -9.80 7.71
CA ARG A 79 11.25 -10.37 7.46
C ARG A 79 10.34 -10.10 8.67
N PRO A 80 9.00 -10.09 8.48
CA PRO A 80 8.07 -10.00 9.60
C PRO A 80 8.40 -11.03 10.68
N GLY A 81 8.60 -10.57 11.92
CA GLY A 81 9.02 -11.41 13.06
C GLY A 81 10.54 -11.47 13.32
N GLN A 82 11.37 -10.81 12.51
CA GLN A 82 12.84 -10.73 12.70
C GLN A 82 13.35 -9.33 13.08
N GLY A 83 12.48 -8.32 13.16
CA GLY A 83 12.84 -6.97 13.58
C GLY A 83 12.84 -6.81 15.09
N ARG A 84 13.90 -6.20 15.64
CA ARG A 84 13.88 -5.66 16.99
C ARG A 84 13.33 -4.24 16.90
N LEU A 85 12.15 -3.99 17.48
CA LEU A 85 11.49 -2.69 17.44
C LEU A 85 12.42 -1.62 18.05
N CYS A 86 12.91 -0.70 17.23
CA CYS A 86 13.49 0.57 17.65
C CYS A 86 12.75 1.66 16.87
N GLY A 87 12.12 2.59 17.60
CA GLY A 87 11.21 3.64 17.13
C GLY A 87 11.07 3.85 15.62
N MET A 88 9.89 3.53 15.07
CA MET A 88 9.32 3.99 13.79
C MET A 88 10.21 3.95 12.52
N HIS A 89 11.35 3.28 12.54
CA HIS A 89 12.11 2.92 11.36
C HIS A 89 12.45 1.43 11.46
N LEU A 90 12.16 0.67 10.41
CA LEU A 90 12.72 -0.67 10.28
C LEU A 90 14.24 -0.51 10.24
N CYS A 91 14.94 -1.04 11.24
CA CYS A 91 16.35 -1.37 11.12
C CYS A 91 16.52 -2.55 10.16
#